data_AF-A0A6L7SYX7-F1
#
_entry.id   AF-A0A6L7SYX7-F1
#
_cell.length_a   1.000
_cell.length_b   1.000
_cell.length_c   1.000
_cell.angle_alpha   90.00
_cell.angle_beta   90.00
_cell.angle_gamma   90.00
#
_symmetry.space_group_name_H-M   'P 1'
#
loop_
_entity.id
_entity.type
_entity.pdbx_description
1 polymer ?
#
loop_
_entity_poly.entity_id
_entity_poly.type
_entity_poly.pdbx_seq_one_letter_code
_entity_poly.pdbx_strand_id
1 'polypeptide(L)'
;MYETIPFDHEAVRHSVRELAHANGVESFWATFKRAHKGTFHKTGPKHLNRYVHEFVGKHNIRDLDTLAQMGDTVARLVGHNLM
;
A
#
# COMPACT_ATOMS: atom_id res chain seq x y z
N MET A 1 -28.86 14.64 41.00
CA MET A 1 -29.42 14.95 39.68
C MET A 1 -28.24 15.21 38.78
N TYR A 2 -27.80 14.22 38.01
CA TYR A 2 -26.66 14.36 37.09
C TYR A 2 -27.20 14.88 35.76
N GLU A 3 -26.88 16.13 35.44
CA GLU A 3 -27.17 16.74 34.15
C GLU A 3 -26.47 15.93 33.05
N THR A 4 -27.24 15.46 32.09
CA THR A 4 -26.74 14.73 30.92
C THR A 4 -26.03 15.72 30.01
N ILE A 5 -24.70 15.74 30.06
CA ILE A 5 -23.85 16.47 29.12
C ILE A 5 -24.22 16.00 27.70
N PRO A 6 -24.59 16.89 26.77
CA PRO A 6 -24.89 16.50 25.41
C PRO A 6 -23.58 16.06 24.75
N PHE A 7 -23.40 14.76 24.60
CA PHE A 7 -22.37 14.21 23.73
C PHE A 7 -22.88 14.29 22.30
N ASP A 8 -22.11 14.94 21.43
CA ASP A 8 -22.39 14.93 20.00
C ASP A 8 -22.07 13.52 19.48
N HIS A 9 -23.11 12.70 19.34
CA HIS A 9 -22.98 11.34 18.85
C HIS A 9 -22.93 11.38 17.31
N GLU A 10 -21.74 11.34 16.73
CA GLU A 10 -21.59 11.09 15.29
C GLU A 10 -21.96 9.64 14.99
N ALA A 11 -23.14 9.45 14.36
CA ALA A 11 -23.55 8.18 13.82
C ALA A 11 -23.13 8.07 12.35
N VAL A 12 -22.17 7.20 12.05
CA VAL A 12 -21.80 6.89 10.67
C VAL A 12 -22.94 6.11 10.01
N ARG A 13 -23.51 6.64 8.92
CA ARG A 13 -24.46 5.90 8.08
C ARG A 13 -23.74 4.71 7.43
N HIS A 14 -23.92 3.52 7.97
CA HIS A 14 -23.48 2.24 7.38
C HIS A 14 -24.13 1.90 6.02
N SER A 15 -24.96 2.77 5.44
CA SER A 15 -25.54 2.58 4.12
C SER A 15 -24.68 3.15 2.97
N VAL A 16 -23.54 3.78 3.26
CA VAL A 16 -22.59 4.21 2.22
C VAL A 16 -21.65 3.05 1.92
N ARG A 17 -22.16 2.07 1.18
CA ARG A 17 -21.42 0.91 0.67
C ARG A 17 -20.53 1.24 -0.55
N GLU A 18 -20.48 2.50 -0.95
CA GLU A 18 -20.02 2.94 -2.28
C GLU A 18 -18.76 3.83 -2.24
N LEU A 19 -18.19 4.12 -1.07
CA LEU A 19 -16.96 4.94 -0.99
C LEU A 19 -15.82 4.30 -0.18
N ALA A 20 -16.04 3.10 0.36
CA ALA A 20 -14.98 2.29 0.97
C ALA A 20 -14.49 1.24 -0.04
N HIS A 21 -14.04 1.67 -1.21
CA HIS A 21 -13.49 0.75 -2.20
C HIS A 21 -12.09 0.28 -1.76
N ALA A 22 -11.96 -1.01 -1.44
CA ALA A 22 -10.67 -1.67 -1.23
C ALA A 22 -9.92 -1.94 -2.56
N ASN A 23 -10.46 -1.49 -3.70
CA ASN A 23 -9.92 -1.74 -5.05
C ASN A 23 -8.42 -1.40 -5.18
N GLY A 24 -7.95 -0.35 -4.48
CA GLY A 24 -6.53 0.01 -4.46
C GLY A 24 -5.66 -1.06 -3.78
N VAL A 25 -6.04 -1.49 -2.58
CA VAL A 25 -5.30 -2.51 -1.81
C VAL A 25 -5.43 -3.89 -2.46
N GLU A 26 -6.58 -4.22 -3.03
CA GLU A 26 -6.80 -5.47 -3.78
C GLU A 26 -5.94 -5.53 -5.05
N SER A 27 -5.88 -4.43 -5.81
CA SER A 27 -5.00 -4.29 -6.99
C SER A 27 -3.52 -4.45 -6.63
N PHE A 28 -3.09 -3.86 -5.52
CA PHE A 28 -1.75 -4.06 -4.98
C PHE A 28 -1.45 -5.54 -4.72
N TRP A 29 -2.31 -6.23 -3.95
CA TRP A 29 -2.10 -7.64 -3.61
C TRP A 29 -2.20 -8.58 -4.81
N ALA A 30 -3.05 -8.27 -5.79
CA ALA A 30 -3.11 -9.03 -7.04
C ALA A 30 -1.77 -8.99 -7.80
N THR A 31 -1.17 -7.80 -7.88
CA THR A 31 0.13 -7.58 -8.54
C THR A 31 1.26 -8.27 -7.77
N PHE A 32 1.29 -8.12 -6.44
CA PHE A 32 2.29 -8.77 -5.58
C PHE A 32 2.24 -10.31 -5.69
N LYS A 33 1.04 -10.91 -5.63
CA LYS A 33 0.86 -12.37 -5.76
C LYS A 33 1.35 -12.90 -7.11
N ARG A 34 1.18 -12.14 -8.20
CA ARG A 34 1.67 -12.50 -9.54
C ARG A 34 3.21 -12.51 -9.56
N ALA A 35 3.83 -11.46 -9.03
CA ALA A 35 5.28 -11.38 -8.94
C ALA A 35 5.89 -12.45 -8.03
N HIS A 36 5.23 -12.75 -6.91
CA HIS A 36 5.64 -13.81 -5.99
C HIS A 36 5.66 -15.20 -6.66
N LYS A 37 4.64 -15.53 -7.46
CA LYS A 37 4.58 -16.81 -8.18
C LYS A 37 5.51 -16.88 -9.39
N GLY A 38 5.75 -15.75 -10.06
CA GLY A 38 6.54 -15.69 -11.29
C GLY A 38 8.03 -15.42 -11.04
N THR A 39 8.34 -14.19 -10.62
CA THR A 39 9.70 -13.66 -10.49
C THR A 39 10.43 -14.23 -9.28
N PHE A 40 9.70 -14.49 -8.19
CA PHE A 40 10.29 -14.90 -6.91
C PHE A 40 10.12 -16.40 -6.65
N HIS A 41 10.81 -17.23 -7.42
CA HIS A 41 10.78 -18.68 -7.23
C HIS A 41 11.53 -19.07 -5.92
N LYS A 42 10.79 -19.21 -4.82
CA LYS A 42 11.25 -19.47 -3.44
C LYS A 42 11.73 -18.24 -2.63
N THR A 43 10.90 -17.23 -2.49
CA THR A 43 11.09 -16.25 -1.40
C THR A 43 10.80 -16.86 -0.04
N GLY A 44 11.87 -17.08 0.75
CA GLY A 44 11.74 -17.42 2.16
C GLY A 44 11.19 -16.25 3.00
N PRO A 45 10.58 -16.52 4.16
CA PRO A 45 9.99 -15.48 5.03
C PRO A 45 10.97 -14.35 5.39
N LYS A 46 12.27 -14.66 5.48
CA LYS A 46 13.35 -13.74 5.83
C LYS A 46 13.48 -12.52 4.90
N HIS A 47 13.06 -12.65 3.64
CA HIS A 47 13.19 -11.59 2.64
C HIS A 47 11.86 -10.99 2.23
N LEU A 48 10.73 -11.54 2.71
CA LEU A 48 9.39 -11.12 2.31
C LEU A 48 9.16 -9.63 2.55
N ASN A 49 9.63 -9.12 3.69
CA ASN A 49 9.48 -7.71 4.05
C ASN A 49 10.15 -6.79 3.01
N ARG A 50 11.35 -7.14 2.54
CA ARG A 50 12.08 -6.36 1.54
C ARG A 50 11.31 -6.26 0.22
N TYR A 51 10.75 -7.37 -0.24
CA TYR A 51 9.92 -7.39 -1.45
C TYR A 51 8.63 -6.58 -1.27
N VAL A 52 7.96 -6.68 -0.12
CA VAL A 52 6.76 -5.87 0.14
C VAL A 52 7.11 -4.37 0.09
N HIS A 53 8.21 -3.95 0.71
CA HIS A 53 8.66 -2.56 0.66
C HIS A 53 8.93 -2.06 -0.77
N GLU A 54 9.55 -2.88 -1.61
CA GLU A 54 9.79 -2.54 -3.01
C GLU A 54 8.48 -2.35 -3.78
N PHE A 55 7.52 -3.26 -3.60
CA PHE A 55 6.20 -3.16 -4.25
C PHE A 55 5.41 -1.95 -3.77
N VAL A 56 5.51 -1.59 -2.48
CA VAL A 56 4.88 -0.38 -1.95
C VAL A 56 5.50 0.87 -2.60
N GLY A 57 6.82 0.93 -2.72
CA GLY A 57 7.52 2.02 -3.40
C GLY A 57 7.03 2.22 -4.82
N LYS A 58 6.97 1.13 -5.60
CA LYS A 58 6.46 1.13 -6.99
C LYS A 58 4.98 1.52 -7.07
N HIS A 59 4.15 1.00 -6.17
CA HIS A 59 2.72 1.31 -6.16
C HIS A 59 2.43 2.78 -5.85
N ASN A 60 3.28 3.43 -5.05
CA ASN A 60 3.09 4.82 -4.65
C ASN A 60 3.57 5.83 -5.71
N ILE A 61 4.44 5.42 -6.64
CA ILE A 61 4.96 6.30 -7.70
C ILE A 61 4.33 6.02 -9.08
N ARG A 62 3.38 5.08 -9.16
CA ARG A 62 2.81 4.61 -10.44
C ARG A 62 2.14 5.68 -11.28
N ASP A 63 1.65 6.75 -10.63
CA ASP A 63 0.96 7.85 -11.28
C ASP A 63 1.92 9.02 -11.63
N LEU A 64 3.22 8.91 -11.33
CA LEU A 64 4.23 9.91 -11.69
C LEU A 64 4.64 9.78 -13.16
N ASP A 65 5.18 10.86 -13.72
CA ASP A 65 5.83 10.80 -15.03
C ASP A 65 7.03 9.84 -15.03
N THR A 66 7.34 9.26 -16.19
CA THR A 66 8.40 8.24 -16.33
C THR A 66 9.75 8.74 -15.85
N LEU A 67 10.12 10.00 -16.14
CA LEU A 67 11.38 10.57 -15.67
C LEU A 67 11.39 10.73 -14.13
N ALA A 68 10.26 11.10 -13.55
CA ALA A 68 10.11 11.22 -12.10
C ALA A 68 10.16 9.84 -11.40
N GLN A 69 9.57 8.80 -12.01
CA GLN A 69 9.67 7.42 -11.51
C GLN A 69 11.11 6.91 -11.51
N MET A 70 11.86 7.18 -12.58
CA MET A 70 13.28 6.81 -12.68
C MET A 70 14.11 7.55 -11.63
N GLY A 71 13.90 8.87 -11.48
CA GLY A 71 14.58 9.67 -10.46
C GLY A 71 14.32 9.18 -9.04
N ASP A 72 13.06 8.90 -8.69
CA ASP A 72 12.68 8.36 -7.38
C ASP A 72 13.26 6.96 -7.13
N THR A 73 13.26 6.10 -8.15
CA THR A 73 13.88 4.77 -8.06
C THR A 73 15.38 4.88 -7.77
N VAL A 74 16.09 5.77 -8.48
CA VAL A 74 17.52 6.02 -8.24
C VAL A 74 17.77 6.62 -6.86
N ALA A 75 16.95 7.58 -6.43
CA ALA A 75 17.07 8.16 -5.09
C ALA A 75 16.90 7.12 -3.98
N ARG A 76 15.95 6.18 -4.14
CA ARG A 76 15.72 5.08 -3.20
C ARG A 76 16.82 4.02 -3.19
N LEU A 77 17.61 3.91 -4.25
CA LEU A 77 18.80 3.05 -4.31
C LEU A 77 19.98 3.66 -3.51
N VAL A 78 20.00 4.97 -3.29
CA VAL A 78 21.05 5.64 -2.51
C VAL A 78 20.80 5.42 -1.01
N GLY A 79 21.63 4.58 -0.38
CA GLY A 79 21.61 4.33 1.07
C GLY A 79 20.85 3.08 1.52
N HIS A 80 20.10 2.43 0.64
CA HIS A 80 19.47 1.12 0.89
C HIS A 80 19.93 0.11 -0.15
N ASN A 81 20.65 -0.92 0.28
CA ASN A 81 20.95 -2.07 -0.57
C ASN A 81 19.65 -2.85 -0.80
N LEU A 82 19.01 -2.62 -1.95
CA LEU A 82 18.02 -3.53 -2.51
C LEU A 82 18.74 -4.82 -2.94
N MET A 83 18.97 -5.71 -1.99
CA MET A 83 19.21 -7.15 -2.16
C MET A 83 18.52 -7.85 -1.03
#